data_AF-A0A9D5G8I5-F1
#
_entry.id   AF-A0A9D5G8I5-F1
#
_cell.length_a   1.000
_cell.length_b   1.000
_cell.length_c   1.000
_cell.angle_alpha   90.00
_cell.angle_beta   90.00
_cell.angle_gamma   90.00
#
_symmetry.space_group_name_H-M   'P 1'
#
loop_
_entity.id
_entity.type
_entity.pdbx_description
1 polymer ?
#
loop_
_entity_poly.entity_id
_entity_poly.type
_entity_poly.pdbx_seq_one_letter_code
_entity_poly.pdbx_strand_id
1 'polypeptide(L)'
;MNMSCSTKATRSASDSVSSRFSPRSANPSRFTALDRSSRWKEFGILTDVSLFMYRAADLSESAGKELEPRLPADLRNVLAAAPRAKALWLDLTPIARRDFISWIDSAKQPETRKRRVESLPSRLAAGKRRPCCFSVVPFDLHKALAVTPRAKAQWSGLDSTARRDFIDWINSAKESETRRGRIEETCMKLAAGTRRL
;
A
#
# COMPACT_ATOMS: atom_id res chain seq x y z
N MET A 1 62.83 -32.49 -36.69
CA MET A 1 63.59 -31.35 -37.23
C MET A 1 62.86 -30.06 -36.89
N ASN A 2 63.58 -29.18 -36.17
CA ASN A 2 63.47 -27.70 -36.04
C ASN A 2 62.13 -27.14 -35.52
N MET A 3 61.97 -26.63 -34.31
CA MET A 3 62.71 -25.60 -33.52
C MET A 3 62.89 -24.23 -34.20
N SER A 4 62.55 -23.21 -33.38
CA SER A 4 62.85 -21.76 -33.46
C SER A 4 61.83 -20.85 -34.16
N CYS A 5 61.53 -19.62 -33.74
CA CYS A 5 61.60 -18.79 -32.52
C CYS A 5 61.68 -17.33 -33.00
N SER A 6 60.91 -16.42 -32.38
CA SER A 6 61.01 -14.93 -32.43
C SER A 6 60.83 -14.24 -33.79
N THR A 7 60.16 -13.09 -33.93
CA THR A 7 60.49 -11.83 -33.23
C THR A 7 59.33 -10.80 -33.38
N LYS A 8 59.20 -9.90 -32.41
CA LYS A 8 58.24 -8.80 -32.26
C LYS A 8 58.12 -7.89 -33.49
N ALA A 9 56.91 -7.40 -33.76
CA ALA A 9 56.71 -6.07 -34.33
C ALA A 9 55.47 -5.41 -33.71
N THR A 10 55.75 -4.32 -33.02
CA THR A 10 54.82 -3.35 -32.45
C THR A 10 53.99 -2.67 -33.53
N ARG A 11 52.67 -2.53 -33.32
CA ARG A 11 51.94 -1.37 -33.85
C ARG A 11 50.86 -0.94 -32.86
N SER A 12 51.12 0.24 -32.32
CA SER A 12 50.24 1.06 -31.50
C SER A 12 48.88 1.25 -32.20
N ALA A 13 47.82 0.73 -31.61
CA ALA A 13 46.45 1.11 -31.94
C ALA A 13 46.08 2.32 -31.08
N SER A 14 46.20 3.51 -31.65
CA SER A 14 45.63 4.73 -31.08
C SER A 14 44.27 4.98 -31.74
N ASP A 15 43.24 4.29 -31.26
CA ASP A 15 41.84 4.67 -31.49
C ASP A 15 41.21 4.91 -30.11
N SER A 16 41.29 6.17 -29.68
CA SER A 16 40.63 6.68 -28.49
C SER A 16 39.12 6.79 -28.74
N VAL A 17 38.40 5.68 -28.62
CA VAL A 17 36.96 5.72 -28.34
C VAL A 17 36.81 5.96 -26.84
N SER A 18 36.57 7.23 -26.50
CA SER A 18 36.25 7.66 -25.14
C SER A 18 34.89 7.07 -24.72
N SER A 19 34.92 5.84 -24.22
CA SER A 19 33.79 5.29 -23.48
C SER A 19 33.69 6.06 -22.16
N ARG A 20 32.61 6.85 -22.03
CA ARG A 20 32.22 7.50 -20.79
C ARG A 20 31.82 6.43 -19.77
N PHE A 21 32.81 5.85 -19.09
CA PHE A 21 32.62 5.10 -17.86
C PHE A 21 32.23 6.11 -16.76
N SER A 22 30.93 6.20 -16.47
CA SER A 22 30.46 6.90 -15.28
C SER A 22 30.85 6.06 -14.05
N PRO A 23 31.64 6.57 -13.09
CA PRO A 23 31.97 5.80 -11.91
C PRO A 23 30.69 5.54 -11.11
N ARG A 24 30.38 4.26 -10.91
CA ARG A 24 29.30 3.77 -10.05
C ARG A 24 29.45 4.43 -8.68
N SER A 25 28.59 5.40 -8.37
CA SER A 25 28.66 6.18 -7.13
C SER A 25 28.74 5.27 -5.92
N ALA A 26 29.78 5.46 -5.10
CA ALA A 26 29.84 4.88 -3.77
C ALA A 26 28.63 5.36 -2.95
N ASN A 27 27.99 4.42 -2.27
CA ASN A 27 26.78 4.59 -1.46
C ASN A 27 26.99 5.65 -0.35
N PRO A 28 26.28 6.80 -0.36
CA PRO A 28 26.42 7.82 0.68
C PRO A 28 25.53 7.46 1.88
N SER A 29 25.75 6.30 2.47
CA SER A 29 25.12 5.90 3.72
C SER A 29 26.04 6.22 4.91
N ARG A 30 26.28 7.50 5.16
CA ARG A 30 26.75 7.98 6.48
C ARG A 30 26.54 9.49 6.70
N PHE A 31 25.35 10.01 6.42
CA PHE A 31 24.95 11.32 6.94
C PHE A 31 24.65 11.19 8.44
N THR A 32 25.61 11.56 9.29
CA THR A 32 25.36 11.71 10.73
C THR A 32 24.56 13.00 10.96
N ALA A 33 23.70 13.02 11.98
CA ALA A 33 22.77 14.12 12.26
C ALA A 33 23.44 15.50 12.45
N LEU A 34 24.75 15.53 12.69
CA LEU A 34 25.53 16.75 12.91
C LEU A 34 25.93 17.47 11.62
N ASP A 35 25.98 16.77 10.48
CA ASP A 35 26.38 17.35 9.19
C ASP A 35 25.27 18.23 8.57
N ARG A 36 24.02 18.04 9.04
CA ARG A 36 22.88 18.84 8.60
C ARG A 36 22.88 20.27 9.13
N SER A 37 23.48 20.57 10.29
CA SER A 37 23.37 21.92 10.88
C SER A 37 24.37 22.92 10.32
N SER A 38 25.52 22.46 9.84
CA SER A 38 26.62 23.37 9.45
C SER A 38 26.41 24.04 8.09
N ARG A 39 25.57 23.48 7.22
CA ARG A 39 25.24 24.03 5.89
C ARG A 39 24.24 25.19 5.92
N TRP A 40 23.54 25.41 7.03
CA TRP A 40 22.57 26.51 7.18
C TRP A 40 23.21 27.83 7.64
N LYS A 41 24.50 27.84 7.96
CA LYS A 41 25.21 29.06 8.39
C LYS A 41 25.70 29.92 7.23
N GLU A 42 25.57 29.44 5.99
CA GLU A 42 26.08 30.13 4.80
C GLU A 42 25.00 30.95 4.06
N PHE A 43 23.72 30.66 4.30
CA PHE A 43 22.59 31.39 3.69
C PHE A 43 22.03 32.42 4.68
N GLY A 44 22.76 33.52 4.88
CA GLY A 44 22.45 34.62 5.80
C GLY A 44 21.00 35.15 5.74
N ILE A 45 20.09 34.43 6.38
CA ILE A 45 18.69 34.78 6.62
C ILE A 45 18.48 34.57 8.11
N LEU A 46 19.00 35.50 8.91
CA LEU A 46 18.91 35.44 10.36
C LEU A 46 18.32 36.74 10.91
N THR A 47 17.14 37.07 10.40
CA THR A 47 16.15 37.89 11.11
C THR A 47 14.75 37.44 10.71
N ASP A 48 14.42 36.15 10.92
CA ASP A 48 13.01 35.79 11.08
C ASP A 48 12.74 34.43 11.74
N VAL A 49 13.52 34.09 12.78
CA VAL A 49 13.22 32.87 13.57
C VAL A 49 11.89 33.03 14.31
N SER A 50 11.43 34.27 14.55
CA SER A 50 10.17 34.56 15.22
C SER A 50 8.95 34.25 14.32
N LEU A 51 8.91 34.68 13.06
CA LEU A 51 7.77 34.40 12.18
C LEU A 51 7.69 32.92 11.77
N PHE A 52 8.82 32.23 11.64
CA PHE A 52 8.85 30.80 11.35
C PHE A 52 8.28 29.96 12.51
N MET A 53 8.53 30.35 13.76
CA MET A 53 7.95 29.70 14.93
C MET A 53 6.45 30.01 15.07
N TYR A 54 6.02 31.26 14.82
CA TYR A 54 4.60 31.62 14.88
C TYR A 54 3.76 30.98 13.77
N ARG A 55 4.31 30.74 12.57
CA ARG A 55 3.60 30.07 11.47
C ARG A 55 3.50 28.54 11.60
N ALA A 56 4.32 27.94 12.47
CA ALA A 56 4.24 26.51 12.78
C ALA A 56 3.15 26.19 13.83
N ALA A 57 2.87 27.11 14.75
CA ALA A 57 1.82 26.93 15.76
C ALA A 57 0.40 26.92 15.13
N ASP A 58 0.14 27.84 14.19
CA ASP A 58 -1.17 27.98 13.51
C ASP A 58 -1.50 26.80 12.56
N LEU A 59 -0.47 26.10 12.05
CA LEU A 59 -0.64 24.88 11.24
C LEU A 59 -0.90 23.62 12.08
N SER A 60 -0.60 23.65 13.38
CA SER A 60 -0.78 22.49 14.27
C SER A 60 -2.19 22.36 14.84
N GLU A 61 -2.93 23.47 14.93
CA GLU A 61 -4.30 23.46 15.50
C GLU A 61 -5.39 23.06 14.49
N SER A 62 -5.09 23.05 13.19
CA SER A 62 -6.03 22.53 12.17
C SER A 62 -5.89 21.03 11.87
N ALA A 63 -4.83 20.38 12.37
CA ALA A 63 -4.52 18.98 12.08
C ALA A 63 -5.28 17.94 12.94
N GLY A 64 -6.20 18.38 13.80
CA GLY A 64 -6.88 17.54 14.79
C GLY A 64 -8.39 17.35 14.62
N LYS A 65 -9.03 18.02 13.66
CA LYS A 65 -10.42 17.70 13.28
C LYS A 65 -10.37 16.85 12.02
N GLU A 66 -10.19 15.56 12.23
CA GLU A 66 -10.52 14.54 11.26
C GLU A 66 -11.95 14.84 10.76
N LEU A 67 -12.06 15.47 9.59
CA LEU A 67 -13.34 15.88 9.03
C LEU A 67 -14.15 14.59 8.84
N GLU A 68 -15.17 14.38 9.67
CA GLU A 68 -16.16 13.34 9.43
C GLU A 68 -16.64 13.53 7.99
N PRO A 69 -16.37 12.56 7.10
CA PRO A 69 -16.68 12.72 5.69
C PRO A 69 -18.17 13.01 5.57
N ARG A 70 -18.51 14.12 4.91
CA ARG A 70 -19.91 14.56 4.77
C ARG A 70 -20.73 13.41 4.22
N LEU A 71 -21.65 12.90 5.03
CA LEU A 71 -22.49 11.77 4.64
C LEU A 71 -23.36 12.15 3.43
N PRO A 72 -23.23 11.43 2.31
CA PRO A 72 -24.08 11.64 1.15
C PRO A 72 -25.57 11.59 1.51
N ALA A 73 -26.38 12.47 0.90
CA ALA A 73 -27.80 12.61 1.25
C ALA A 73 -28.60 11.33 0.97
N ASP A 74 -28.28 10.65 -0.12
CA ASP A 74 -28.79 9.31 -0.49
C ASP A 74 -28.52 8.27 0.60
N LEU A 75 -27.28 8.22 1.13
CA LEU A 75 -26.92 7.31 2.21
C LEU A 75 -27.66 7.63 3.52
N ARG A 76 -27.82 8.91 3.84
CA ARG A 76 -28.58 9.33 5.04
C ARG A 76 -30.03 8.87 5.00
N ASN A 77 -30.68 8.97 3.85
CA ASN A 77 -32.08 8.54 3.68
C ASN A 77 -32.21 7.02 3.87
N VAL A 78 -31.30 6.24 3.29
CA VAL A 78 -31.31 4.77 3.45
C VAL A 78 -31.03 4.33 4.89
N LEU A 79 -30.09 4.97 5.58
CA LEU A 79 -29.82 4.68 6.99
C LEU A 79 -30.96 5.14 7.91
N ALA A 80 -31.68 6.21 7.56
CA ALA A 80 -32.87 6.64 8.29
C ALA A 80 -34.02 5.61 8.18
N ALA A 81 -34.19 5.01 7.00
CA ALA A 81 -35.18 3.96 6.78
C ALA A 81 -34.83 2.62 7.46
N ALA A 82 -33.55 2.37 7.76
CA ALA A 82 -33.05 1.11 8.35
C ALA A 82 -32.33 1.34 9.69
N PRO A 83 -33.06 1.40 10.83
CA PRO A 83 -32.47 1.72 12.14
C PRO A 83 -31.39 0.72 12.59
N ARG A 84 -31.55 -0.57 12.27
CA ARG A 84 -30.54 -1.60 12.55
C ARG A 84 -29.23 -1.34 11.80
N ALA A 85 -29.32 -0.95 10.52
CA ALA A 85 -28.14 -0.63 9.73
C ALA A 85 -27.47 0.66 10.21
N LYS A 86 -28.27 1.64 10.68
CA LYS A 86 -27.75 2.87 11.31
C LYS A 86 -26.94 2.57 12.57
N ALA A 87 -27.41 1.69 13.44
CA ALA A 87 -26.64 1.27 14.62
C ALA A 87 -25.30 0.61 14.22
N LEU A 88 -25.32 -0.30 13.25
CA LEU A 88 -24.11 -0.94 12.73
C LEU A 88 -23.16 0.07 12.07
N TRP A 89 -23.69 1.09 11.40
CA TRP A 89 -22.91 2.17 10.79
C TRP A 89 -22.21 3.04 11.84
N LEU A 90 -22.87 3.33 12.95
CA LEU A 90 -22.29 4.08 14.07
C LEU A 90 -21.21 3.28 14.81
N ASP A 91 -21.37 1.96 14.89
CA ASP A 91 -20.38 1.02 15.44
C ASP A 91 -19.13 0.86 14.54
N LEU A 92 -19.18 1.29 13.28
CA LEU A 92 -17.99 1.26 12.41
C LEU A 92 -16.93 2.27 12.84
N THR A 93 -15.66 1.86 12.68
CA THR A 93 -14.52 2.77 12.79
C THR A 93 -14.62 3.93 11.78
N PRO A 94 -14.08 5.12 12.08
CA PRO A 94 -14.08 6.25 11.14
C PRO A 94 -13.45 5.93 9.78
N ILE A 95 -12.42 5.07 9.77
CA ILE A 95 -11.76 4.58 8.55
C ILE A 95 -12.74 3.75 7.72
N ALA A 96 -13.47 2.83 8.34
CA ALA A 96 -14.47 2.03 7.65
C ALA A 96 -15.60 2.88 7.03
N ARG A 97 -16.07 3.91 7.75
CA ARG A 97 -17.04 4.86 7.20
C ARG A 97 -16.51 5.58 5.96
N ARG A 98 -15.25 6.06 6.01
CA ARG A 98 -14.59 6.69 4.85
C ARG A 98 -14.48 5.75 3.66
N ASP A 99 -14.08 4.50 3.88
CA ASP A 99 -13.98 3.51 2.81
C ASP A 99 -15.33 3.29 2.11
N PHE A 100 -16.43 3.18 2.88
CA PHE A 100 -17.76 3.03 2.31
C PHE A 100 -18.21 4.26 1.51
N ILE A 101 -17.92 5.46 2.00
CA ILE A 101 -18.24 6.70 1.29
C ILE A 101 -17.43 6.80 -0.01
N SER A 102 -16.12 6.58 0.04
CA SER A 102 -15.26 6.55 -1.14
C SER A 102 -15.71 5.47 -2.15
N TRP A 103 -16.15 4.31 -1.68
CA TRP A 103 -16.72 3.29 -2.54
C TRP A 103 -18.02 3.74 -3.21
N ILE A 104 -18.92 4.43 -2.51
CA ILE A 104 -20.12 4.99 -3.14
C ILE A 104 -19.74 6.05 -4.17
N ASP A 105 -18.84 6.97 -3.82
CA ASP A 105 -18.44 8.09 -4.70
C ASP A 105 -17.61 7.64 -5.91
N SER A 106 -16.91 6.51 -5.84
CA SER A 106 -16.20 5.94 -6.99
C SER A 106 -17.14 5.48 -8.12
N ALA A 107 -18.46 5.34 -7.87
CA ALA A 107 -19.43 5.00 -8.90
C ALA A 107 -19.73 6.22 -9.79
N LYS A 108 -19.13 6.27 -10.98
CA LYS A 108 -19.39 7.33 -11.98
C LYS A 108 -20.82 7.29 -12.54
N GLN A 109 -21.45 6.12 -12.56
CA GLN A 109 -22.81 5.93 -13.07
C GLN A 109 -23.85 6.08 -11.95
N PRO A 110 -24.91 6.90 -12.13
CA PRO A 110 -25.89 7.16 -11.09
C PRO A 110 -26.66 5.89 -10.68
N GLU A 111 -26.94 5.01 -11.64
CA GLU A 111 -27.60 3.72 -11.38
C GLU A 111 -26.75 2.82 -10.47
N THR A 112 -25.45 2.77 -10.73
CA THR A 112 -24.51 2.00 -9.88
C THR A 112 -24.40 2.62 -8.49
N ARG A 113 -24.42 3.95 -8.38
CA ARG A 113 -24.43 4.64 -7.09
C ARG A 113 -25.64 4.25 -6.25
N LYS A 114 -26.85 4.32 -6.83
CA LYS A 114 -28.10 3.89 -6.17
C LYS A 114 -28.01 2.44 -5.67
N ARG A 115 -27.63 1.51 -6.55
CA ARG A 115 -27.45 0.10 -6.19
C ARG A 115 -26.45 -0.10 -5.04
N ARG A 116 -25.35 0.66 -5.02
CA ARG A 116 -24.36 0.58 -3.93
C ARG A 116 -24.95 1.05 -2.60
N VAL A 117 -25.64 2.19 -2.61
CA VAL A 117 -26.31 2.76 -1.43
C VAL A 117 -27.39 1.83 -0.88
N GLU A 118 -28.23 1.26 -1.75
CA GLU A 118 -29.28 0.29 -1.37
C GLU A 118 -28.69 -1.04 -0.84
N SER A 119 -27.55 -1.48 -1.39
CA SER A 119 -26.90 -2.72 -0.92
C SER A 119 -26.17 -2.58 0.43
N LEU A 120 -25.92 -1.35 0.89
CA LEU A 120 -25.10 -1.08 2.06
C LEU A 120 -25.72 -1.63 3.36
N PRO A 121 -27.01 -1.43 3.68
CA PRO A 121 -27.65 -2.06 4.84
C PRO A 121 -27.51 -3.58 4.89
N SER A 122 -27.73 -4.27 3.76
CA SER A 122 -27.57 -5.72 3.65
C SER A 122 -26.12 -6.16 3.92
N ARG A 123 -25.14 -5.39 3.44
CA ARG A 123 -23.71 -5.65 3.69
C ARG A 123 -23.32 -5.45 5.15
N LEU A 124 -23.82 -4.40 5.79
CA LEU A 124 -23.61 -4.17 7.22
C LEU A 124 -24.25 -5.29 8.05
N ALA A 125 -25.46 -5.70 7.70
CA ALA A 125 -26.13 -6.82 8.36
C ALA A 125 -25.37 -8.15 8.22
N ALA A 126 -24.71 -8.35 7.08
CA ALA A 126 -23.79 -9.48 6.87
C ALA A 126 -22.45 -9.35 7.62
N GLY A 127 -22.26 -8.32 8.45
CA GLY A 127 -21.05 -8.10 9.24
C GLY A 127 -19.87 -7.54 8.43
N LYS A 128 -20.07 -7.11 7.18
CA LYS A 128 -18.98 -6.59 6.34
C LYS A 128 -18.62 -5.18 6.80
N ARG A 129 -17.41 -5.04 7.34
CA ARG A 129 -16.88 -3.78 7.86
C ARG A 129 -16.23 -2.88 6.81
N ARG A 130 -15.98 -3.37 5.59
CA ARG A 130 -15.42 -2.61 4.46
C ARG A 130 -16.07 -3.00 3.13
N PRO A 131 -16.02 -2.13 2.10
CA PRO A 131 -16.47 -2.47 0.75
C PRO A 131 -15.65 -3.61 0.13
N CYS A 132 -16.28 -4.35 -0.78
CA CYS A 132 -15.73 -5.58 -1.36
C CYS A 132 -14.40 -5.43 -2.12
N CYS A 133 -14.03 -4.21 -2.53
CA CYS A 133 -12.80 -3.91 -3.26
C CYS A 133 -11.64 -3.45 -2.36
N PHE A 134 -11.89 -3.23 -1.07
CA PHE A 134 -10.90 -2.78 -0.08
C PHE A 134 -10.45 -3.92 0.85
N SER A 135 -10.39 -5.16 0.35
CA SER A 135 -9.81 -6.26 1.12
C SER A 135 -8.31 -6.03 1.28
N VAL A 136 -7.89 -5.56 2.45
CA VAL A 136 -6.49 -5.44 2.81
C VAL A 136 -5.94 -6.86 2.98
N VAL A 137 -4.93 -7.20 2.18
CA VAL A 137 -4.21 -8.47 2.36
C VAL A 137 -3.56 -8.43 3.74
N PRO A 138 -3.80 -9.42 4.61
CA PRO A 138 -3.13 -9.49 5.90
C PRO A 138 -1.60 -9.43 5.76
N PHE A 139 -0.93 -8.72 6.66
CA PHE A 139 0.51 -8.46 6.56
C PHE A 139 1.34 -9.75 6.64
N ASP A 140 0.91 -10.70 7.47
CA ASP A 140 1.47 -12.05 7.60
C ASP A 140 1.38 -12.84 6.29
N LEU A 141 0.21 -12.84 5.62
CA LEU A 141 0.06 -13.44 4.29
C LEU A 141 0.93 -12.72 3.25
N HIS A 142 0.97 -11.39 3.25
CA HIS A 142 1.83 -10.64 2.33
C HIS A 142 3.31 -11.01 2.51
N LYS A 143 3.77 -11.15 3.76
CA LYS A 143 5.13 -11.58 4.08
C LYS A 143 5.40 -13.01 3.60
N ALA A 144 4.47 -13.94 3.82
CA ALA A 144 4.59 -15.32 3.34
C ALA A 144 4.67 -15.39 1.80
N LEU A 145 3.79 -14.66 1.11
CA LEU A 145 3.80 -14.56 -0.35
C LEU A 145 5.10 -13.95 -0.89
N ALA A 146 5.75 -13.04 -0.14
CA ALA A 146 7.04 -12.49 -0.54
C ALA A 146 8.16 -13.55 -0.57
N VAL A 147 8.09 -14.57 0.28
CA VAL A 147 9.06 -15.69 0.32
C VAL A 147 8.82 -16.70 -0.81
N THR A 148 7.57 -16.88 -1.23
CA THR A 148 7.18 -17.86 -2.26
C THR A 148 6.78 -17.18 -3.58
N PRO A 149 7.71 -16.97 -4.55
CA PRO A 149 7.42 -16.21 -5.77
C PRO A 149 6.35 -16.86 -6.66
N ARG A 150 6.29 -18.20 -6.70
CA ARG A 150 5.27 -18.95 -7.46
C ARG A 150 3.87 -18.69 -6.93
N ALA A 151 3.68 -18.76 -5.61
CA ALA A 151 2.40 -18.45 -4.98
C ALA A 151 2.02 -16.97 -5.15
N LYS A 152 2.99 -16.05 -5.09
CA LYS A 152 2.77 -14.62 -5.33
C LYS A 152 2.28 -14.33 -6.75
N ALA A 153 2.87 -14.98 -7.75
CA ALA A 153 2.43 -14.86 -9.14
C ALA A 153 0.98 -15.33 -9.31
N GLN A 154 0.64 -16.48 -8.72
CA GLN A 154 -0.73 -16.99 -8.74
C GLN A 154 -1.69 -16.05 -7.99
N TRP A 155 -1.30 -15.53 -6.82
CA TRP A 155 -2.08 -14.56 -6.05
C TRP A 155 -2.40 -13.28 -6.84
N SER A 156 -1.42 -12.75 -7.58
CA SER A 156 -1.66 -11.59 -8.46
C SER A 156 -2.61 -11.89 -9.62
N GLY A 157 -2.71 -13.15 -10.06
CA GLY A 157 -3.63 -13.58 -11.11
C GLY A 157 -5.05 -13.93 -10.65
N LEU A 158 -5.34 -13.95 -9.33
CA LEU A 158 -6.66 -14.31 -8.82
C LEU A 158 -7.73 -13.24 -9.06
N ASP A 159 -8.98 -13.67 -9.18
CA ASP A 159 -10.14 -12.76 -9.11
C ASP A 159 -10.27 -12.14 -7.70
N SER A 160 -10.88 -10.95 -7.64
CA SER A 160 -11.18 -10.26 -6.39
C SER A 160 -12.03 -11.08 -5.41
N THR A 161 -12.92 -11.94 -5.90
CA THR A 161 -13.74 -12.84 -5.09
C THR A 161 -12.88 -13.95 -4.49
N ALA A 162 -12.07 -14.61 -5.32
CA ALA A 162 -11.16 -15.66 -4.88
C ALA A 162 -10.17 -15.17 -3.81
N ARG A 163 -9.57 -13.97 -4.01
CA ARG A 163 -8.70 -13.38 -2.98
C ARG A 163 -9.43 -13.16 -1.66
N ARG A 164 -10.71 -12.78 -1.71
CA ARG A 164 -11.53 -12.59 -0.51
C ARG A 164 -11.77 -13.90 0.21
N ASP A 165 -12.11 -14.98 -0.50
CA ASP A 165 -12.38 -16.28 0.13
C ASP A 165 -11.17 -16.75 0.95
N PHE A 166 -9.96 -16.66 0.40
CA PHE A 166 -8.72 -16.92 1.14
C PHE A 166 -8.55 -16.02 2.37
N ILE A 167 -8.75 -14.71 2.20
CA ILE A 167 -8.59 -13.73 3.29
C ILE A 167 -9.62 -13.99 4.41
N ASP A 168 -10.88 -14.26 4.06
CA ASP A 168 -11.96 -14.50 5.01
C ASP A 168 -11.72 -15.80 5.78
N TRP A 169 -11.25 -16.85 5.11
CA TRP A 169 -10.85 -18.09 5.76
C TRP A 169 -9.67 -17.89 6.71
N ILE A 170 -8.62 -17.17 6.31
CA ILE A 170 -7.50 -16.84 7.21
C ILE A 170 -7.98 -16.00 8.41
N ASN A 171 -8.83 -14.99 8.18
CA ASN A 171 -9.33 -14.11 9.23
C ASN A 171 -10.36 -14.76 10.16
N SER A 172 -11.00 -15.86 9.74
CA SER A 172 -11.87 -16.63 10.63
C SER A 172 -11.10 -17.40 11.72
N ALA A 173 -9.78 -17.56 11.58
CA ALA A 173 -8.93 -18.11 12.64
C ALA A 173 -8.66 -17.04 13.71
N LYS A 174 -9.18 -17.26 14.92
CA LYS A 174 -8.95 -16.40 16.08
C LYS A 174 -7.59 -16.65 16.74
N GLU A 175 -7.10 -17.88 16.66
CA GLU A 175 -5.83 -18.30 17.26
C GLU A 175 -4.65 -18.08 16.30
N SER A 176 -3.53 -17.61 16.82
CA SER A 176 -2.35 -17.24 16.03
C SER A 176 -1.69 -18.44 15.36
N GLU A 177 -1.67 -19.60 16.02
CA GLU A 177 -1.08 -20.82 15.47
C GLU A 177 -1.88 -21.38 14.29
N THR A 178 -3.19 -21.52 14.46
CA THR A 178 -4.08 -21.96 13.36
C THR A 178 -4.06 -20.97 12.21
N ARG A 179 -3.97 -19.67 12.49
CA ARG A 179 -3.81 -18.63 11.48
C ARG A 179 -2.52 -18.80 10.65
N ARG A 180 -1.38 -19.09 11.29
CA ARG A 180 -0.11 -19.40 10.58
C ARG A 180 -0.26 -20.62 9.68
N GLY A 181 -0.83 -21.71 10.20
CA GLY A 181 -1.07 -22.93 9.42
C GLY A 181 -1.93 -22.68 8.18
N ARG A 182 -3.00 -21.87 8.30
CA ARG A 182 -3.83 -21.47 7.15
C ARG A 182 -3.08 -20.65 6.12
N ILE A 183 -2.14 -19.81 6.54
CA ILE A 183 -1.31 -19.01 5.62
C ILE A 183 -0.36 -19.92 4.85
N GLU A 184 0.30 -20.86 5.53
CA GLU A 184 1.17 -21.86 4.91
C GLU A 184 0.39 -22.73 3.91
N GLU A 185 -0.77 -23.22 4.32
CA GLU A 185 -1.67 -23.99 3.46
C GLU A 185 -2.13 -23.17 2.25
N THR A 186 -2.44 -21.89 2.44
CA THR A 186 -2.78 -20.98 1.35
C THR A 186 -1.62 -20.86 0.37
N CYS A 187 -0.39 -20.63 0.85
CA CYS A 187 0.81 -20.56 0.00
C CYS A 187 1.03 -21.87 -0.78
N MET A 188 0.83 -23.03 -0.15
CA MET A 188 0.93 -24.33 -0.81
C MET A 188 -0.16 -24.52 -1.89
N LYS A 189 -1.42 -24.25 -1.57
CA LYS A 189 -2.55 -24.33 -2.50
C LYS A 189 -2.34 -23.42 -3.72
N LEU A 190 -1.87 -22.20 -3.49
CA LEU A 190 -1.54 -21.25 -4.56
C LEU A 190 -0.38 -21.74 -5.41
N ALA A 191 0.67 -22.30 -4.80
CA ALA A 191 1.79 -22.89 -5.56
C ALA A 191 1.34 -24.07 -6.42
N ALA A 192 0.38 -24.86 -5.96
CA ALA A 192 -0.25 -25.96 -6.70
C ALA A 192 -1.21 -25.49 -7.82
N GLY A 193 -1.54 -24.19 -7.88
CA GLY A 193 -2.41 -23.62 -8.92
C GLY A 193 -3.90 -23.61 -8.55
N THR A 194 -4.25 -23.95 -7.31
CA THR A 194 -5.62 -23.88 -6.83
C THR A 194 -6.05 -22.41 -6.71
N ARG A 195 -7.17 -22.06 -7.36
CA ARG A 195 -7.67 -20.68 -7.44
C ARG A 195 -8.81 -20.35 -6.48
N ARG A 196 -9.36 -21.34 -5.76
CA ARG A 196 -10.42 -21.18 -4.75
C ARG A 196 -10.23 -22.18 -3.62
N LEU A 197 -10.69 -21.83 -2.41
CA LEU A 197 -10.65 -22.71 -1.25
C LEU A 197 -11.58 -23.90 -1.38
#